data_AF-T0Q284-F1
#
_entry.id   AF-T0Q284-F1
#
_cell.length_a   1.000
_cell.length_b   1.000
_cell.length_c   1.000
_cell.angle_alpha   90.00
_cell.angle_beta   90.00
_cell.angle_gamma   90.00
#
_symmetry.space_group_name_H-M   'P 1'
#
loop_
_entity.id
_entity.type
_entity.pdbx_description
1 polymer ?
#
loop_
_entity_poly.entity_id
_entity_poly.type
_entity_poly.pdbx_seq_one_letter_code
_entity_poly.pdbx_strand_id
1 'polypeptide(L)'
;MAVPPAPSSSLPSATARLDYSRLVATNTKPIFGQNARGMVELTRAQQLLAAKSLAVKREKQAATASKQQLDDARRVEISRKRDLAVEQKRSHGTKVLAHFVERNLATFAMREPPKAKDAAPGRRQPERSQSSPAPATLDLRHEPDPKHRPARQQPPNAWAKMYALEQIEVQAEEQRRRQAAMAQRADMKRALDAQNSSKRQQVAAEKSVELAHFEQQQRELASYQVLQQKKLVEKEQKQLQDSAEFQRMVDEARQRKARQRNAEIQAELDDVARTKAALEQDRLRLEHQKLLKAKDVERVKLENQKLLDEKRKAALADQEQDRCVHRQYMERLAEQERKRLDALERTYARQEKRVNMALLNVVSDAEKARLDEDRAKRVQADVDARTAAMEAAKRARQEESNKRQREALEKQHADRLLAMKKEKDSSLQADKDWIQDTLAAEVQARAKQAAKHAQDKAYRQQLAQQMLSEQRKRETTDKWAMDATEMVLNAERLRKAGVAVPHTTH
;
A
#
# COMPACT_ATOMS: atom_id res chain seq x y z
N MET A 1 1.69 -33.62 33.51
CA MET A 1 1.60 -32.14 33.50
C MET A 1 3.01 -31.61 33.50
N ALA A 2 3.49 -31.24 32.31
CA ALA A 2 4.90 -31.01 32.02
C ALA A 2 5.18 -29.51 31.94
N VAL A 3 6.11 -29.04 32.77
CA VAL A 3 6.70 -27.70 32.73
C VAL A 3 7.96 -27.78 31.87
N PRO A 4 8.09 -26.98 30.78
CA PRO A 4 9.37 -26.81 30.14
C PRO A 4 10.15 -25.60 30.71
N PRO A 5 11.50 -25.64 30.67
CA PRO A 5 12.38 -24.73 31.40
C PRO A 5 12.86 -23.52 30.58
N ALA A 6 13.36 -22.51 31.30
CA ALA A 6 13.93 -21.26 30.80
C ALA A 6 15.24 -21.47 29.99
N PRO A 7 15.48 -20.66 28.93
CA PRO A 7 16.75 -20.70 28.20
C PRO A 7 17.82 -19.80 28.83
N SER A 8 18.95 -20.43 29.16
CA SER A 8 20.26 -19.85 29.39
C SER A 8 21.03 -19.67 28.08
N SER A 9 21.61 -18.49 27.83
CA SER A 9 22.72 -18.21 26.90
C SER A 9 22.93 -16.69 26.91
N SER A 10 24.08 -16.05 26.80
CA SER A 10 25.48 -16.44 26.67
C SER A 10 26.19 -15.09 26.42
N LEU A 11 27.11 -14.66 27.30
CA LEU A 11 27.95 -13.49 27.05
C LEU A 11 29.04 -13.86 26.04
N PRO A 12 29.29 -13.07 24.97
CA PRO A 12 30.52 -13.19 24.22
C PRO A 12 31.60 -12.33 24.88
N SER A 13 32.62 -13.03 25.40
CA SER A 13 33.96 -12.51 25.62
C SER A 13 34.62 -12.28 24.25
N ALA A 14 35.13 -11.08 24.01
CA ALA A 14 36.02 -10.80 22.88
C ALA A 14 37.15 -9.88 23.36
N THR A 15 38.28 -10.53 23.60
CA THR A 15 39.63 -9.99 23.71
C THR A 15 40.10 -9.46 22.35
N ALA A 16 40.62 -8.23 22.29
CA ALA A 16 41.74 -7.90 21.40
C ALA A 16 42.33 -6.50 21.68
N ARG A 17 43.61 -6.53 22.09
CA ARG A 17 44.73 -5.68 21.65
C ARG A 17 44.75 -4.21 22.07
N LEU A 18 45.47 -4.02 23.18
CA LEU A 18 46.31 -2.85 23.47
C LEU A 18 47.35 -2.65 22.35
N ASP A 19 47.31 -1.51 21.67
CA ASP A 19 48.46 -0.98 20.96
C ASP A 19 49.03 0.22 21.74
N TYR A 20 50.27 0.02 22.14
CA TYR A 20 51.13 0.96 22.84
C TYR A 20 51.81 1.90 21.83
N SER A 21 52.02 3.14 22.27
CA SER A 21 53.09 4.06 21.84
C SER A 21 52.84 5.01 20.66
N ARG A 22 52.63 6.29 20.97
CA ARG A 22 53.61 7.33 20.62
C ARG A 22 53.49 8.58 21.49
N LEU A 23 54.54 8.80 22.27
CA LEU A 23 54.90 10.01 23.00
C LEU A 23 55.19 11.16 22.03
N VAL A 24 54.72 12.37 22.36
CA VAL A 24 55.54 13.59 22.22
C VAL A 24 55.39 14.36 23.53
N ALA A 25 56.44 14.33 24.32
CA ALA A 25 56.64 15.16 25.49
C ALA A 25 57.64 16.28 25.14
N THR A 26 57.27 17.52 25.44
CA THR A 26 58.21 18.64 25.66
C THR A 26 57.63 19.43 26.84
N ASN A 27 58.00 19.14 28.09
CA ASN A 27 59.25 19.49 28.79
C ASN A 27 59.33 20.97 29.19
N THR A 28 58.94 21.29 30.43
CA THR A 28 59.62 22.30 31.28
C THR A 28 59.37 21.98 32.77
N LYS A 29 60.46 22.08 33.54
CA LYS A 29 60.75 21.56 34.89
C LYS A 29 59.93 22.16 36.06
N PRO A 30 59.91 21.47 37.23
CA PRO A 30 59.31 21.94 38.46
C PRO A 30 60.27 22.84 39.24
N ILE A 31 59.77 23.96 39.76
CA ILE A 31 60.47 24.81 40.71
C ILE A 31 59.60 24.88 41.98
N PHE A 32 60.21 24.51 43.10
CA PHE A 32 59.68 24.66 44.44
C PHE A 32 59.25 26.12 44.70
N GLY A 33 58.04 26.29 45.21
CA GLY A 33 57.54 27.59 45.65
C GLY A 33 56.11 27.46 46.12
N GLN A 34 55.92 27.29 47.43
CA GLN A 34 54.69 27.66 48.09
C GLN A 34 54.33 29.09 47.66
N ASN A 35 53.25 29.25 46.91
CA ASN A 35 52.39 30.43 46.88
C ASN A 35 51.23 30.18 45.91
N ALA A 36 50.03 30.07 46.49
CA ALA A 36 48.73 30.36 45.90
C ALA A 36 48.63 30.34 44.35
N ARG A 37 48.45 29.15 43.75
CA ARG A 37 47.73 29.10 42.47
C ARG A 37 46.25 29.29 42.77
N GLY A 38 45.84 30.56 42.76
CA GLY A 38 44.45 30.90 42.51
C GLY A 38 44.02 30.17 41.24
N MET A 39 43.27 29.08 41.39
CA MET A 39 42.13 28.90 40.50
C MET A 39 41.40 30.22 40.61
N VAL A 40 41.50 31.05 39.56
CA VAL A 40 40.53 32.11 39.36
C VAL A 40 39.22 31.35 39.33
N GLU A 41 38.58 31.25 40.48
CA GLU A 41 37.23 30.75 40.62
C GLU A 41 36.44 31.70 39.76
N LEU A 42 36.23 31.27 38.51
CA LEU A 42 35.48 32.04 37.54
C LEU A 42 34.19 32.39 38.27
N THR A 43 33.97 33.68 38.48
CA THR A 43 32.77 34.16 39.15
C THR A 43 31.58 33.50 38.47
N ARG A 44 30.48 33.26 39.20
CA ARG A 44 29.30 32.58 38.66
C ARG A 44 28.86 33.14 37.30
N ALA A 45 29.04 34.44 37.07
CA ALA A 45 28.83 35.11 35.79
C ALA A 45 29.78 34.63 34.67
N GLN A 46 31.08 34.48 34.95
CA GLN A 46 32.07 33.95 34.01
C GLN A 46 31.86 32.46 33.70
N GLN A 47 31.42 31.66 34.68
CA GLN A 47 31.03 30.25 34.44
C GLN A 47 29.79 30.15 33.54
N LEU A 48 28.79 31.01 33.76
CA LEU A 48 27.60 31.08 32.89
C LEU A 48 27.95 31.54 31.47
N LEU A 49 28.89 32.48 31.31
CA LEU A 49 29.38 32.90 30.00
C LEU A 49 30.15 31.78 29.28
N ALA A 50 31.01 31.05 29.99
CA ALA A 50 31.70 29.89 29.45
C ALA A 50 30.71 28.80 29.02
N ALA A 51 29.72 28.49 29.85
CA ALA A 51 28.65 27.54 29.54
C ALA A 51 27.80 27.98 28.33
N LYS A 52 27.44 29.26 28.25
CA LYS A 52 26.74 29.82 27.07
C LYS A 52 27.59 29.71 25.80
N SER A 53 28.89 30.02 25.88
CA SER A 53 29.79 29.89 24.72
C SER A 53 29.95 28.45 24.25
N LEU A 54 29.96 27.49 25.18
CA LEU A 54 29.99 26.05 24.89
C LEU A 54 28.65 25.58 24.29
N ALA A 55 27.53 26.07 24.80
CA ALA A 55 26.21 25.79 24.24
C ALA A 55 26.10 26.30 22.80
N VAL A 56 26.52 27.54 22.53
CA VAL A 56 26.55 28.12 21.18
C VAL A 56 27.47 27.33 20.24
N LYS A 57 28.63 26.86 20.72
CA LYS A 57 29.52 26.00 19.92
C LYS A 57 28.87 24.65 19.59
N ARG A 58 28.19 24.02 20.56
CA ARG A 58 27.48 22.75 20.36
C ARG A 58 26.29 22.92 19.40
N GLU A 59 25.55 24.00 19.53
CA GLU A 59 24.44 24.34 18.64
C GLU A 59 24.92 24.57 17.20
N LYS A 60 26.03 25.31 17.03
CA LYS A 60 26.65 25.52 15.72
C LYS A 60 27.13 24.21 15.10
N GLN A 61 27.72 23.31 15.90
CA GLN A 61 28.15 21.98 15.44
C GLN A 61 26.95 21.10 15.03
N ALA A 62 25.88 21.09 15.82
CA ALA A 62 24.64 20.39 15.51
C ALA A 62 23.98 20.92 14.22
N ALA A 63 23.95 22.24 14.04
CA ALA A 63 23.44 22.86 12.83
C ALA A 63 24.27 22.49 11.58
N THR A 64 25.61 22.45 11.69
CA THR A 64 26.47 22.00 10.59
C THR A 64 26.28 20.51 10.26
N ALA A 65 26.10 19.66 11.28
CA ALA A 65 25.85 18.23 11.08
C ALA A 65 24.50 17.99 10.41
N SER A 66 23.45 18.70 10.83
CA SER A 66 22.13 18.65 10.20
C SER A 66 22.16 19.12 8.74
N LYS A 67 22.90 20.20 8.45
CA LYS A 67 23.10 20.67 7.08
C LYS A 67 23.81 19.63 6.20
N GLN A 68 24.86 18.99 6.71
CA GLN A 68 25.58 17.93 5.99
C GLN A 68 24.68 16.72 5.71
N GLN A 69 23.85 16.30 6.66
CA GLN A 69 22.89 15.22 6.45
C GLN A 69 21.86 15.54 5.36
N LEU A 70 21.38 16.78 5.30
CA LEU A 70 20.47 17.22 4.23
C LEU A 70 21.16 17.26 2.86
N ASP A 71 22.40 17.74 2.81
CA ASP A 71 23.17 17.77 1.56
C ASP A 71 23.49 16.34 1.06
N ASP A 72 23.80 15.40 1.96
CA ASP A 72 24.03 13.99 1.62
C ASP A 72 22.74 13.30 1.16
N ALA A 73 21.62 13.53 1.84
CA ALA A 73 20.31 13.03 1.42
C ALA A 73 19.95 13.56 0.02
N ARG A 74 20.19 14.84 -0.24
CA ARG A 74 19.98 15.46 -1.56
C ARG A 74 20.88 14.84 -2.63
N ARG A 75 22.15 14.55 -2.33
CA ARG A 75 23.08 13.88 -3.26
C ARG A 75 22.59 12.49 -3.63
N VAL A 76 22.14 11.70 -2.64
CA VAL A 76 21.57 10.37 -2.88
C VAL A 76 20.31 10.45 -3.75
N GLU A 77 19.44 11.42 -3.50
CA GLU A 77 18.22 11.60 -4.29
C GLU A 77 18.51 12.03 -5.74
N ILE A 78 19.50 12.90 -5.96
CA ILE A 78 19.96 13.29 -7.30
C ILE A 78 20.53 12.09 -8.05
N SER A 79 21.37 11.27 -7.41
CA SER A 79 21.90 10.04 -8.01
C SER A 79 20.76 9.07 -8.38
N ARG A 80 19.81 8.85 -7.47
CA ARG A 80 18.63 8.01 -7.74
C ARG A 80 17.81 8.51 -8.94
N LYS A 81 17.58 9.82 -9.04
CA LYS A 81 16.87 10.42 -10.19
C LYS A 81 17.65 10.28 -11.50
N ARG A 82 18.99 10.36 -11.43
CA ARG A 82 19.87 10.14 -12.58
C ARG A 82 19.79 8.70 -13.08
N ASP A 83 19.82 7.72 -12.17
CA ASP A 83 19.73 6.30 -12.51
C ASP A 83 18.38 5.95 -13.14
N LEU A 84 17.28 6.45 -12.56
CA LEU A 84 15.93 6.33 -13.13
C LEU A 84 15.83 6.92 -14.55
N ALA A 85 16.44 8.08 -14.80
CA ALA A 85 16.46 8.69 -16.12
C ALA A 85 17.25 7.85 -17.15
N VAL A 86 18.33 7.19 -16.72
CA VAL A 86 19.13 6.29 -17.57
C VAL A 86 18.35 5.01 -17.90
N GLU A 87 17.64 4.43 -16.93
CA GLU A 87 16.76 3.28 -17.15
C GLU A 87 15.60 3.60 -18.09
N GLN A 88 14.97 4.76 -17.94
CA GLN A 88 13.91 5.21 -18.84
C GLN A 88 14.42 5.36 -20.27
N LYS A 89 15.61 5.96 -20.48
CA LYS A 89 16.24 6.07 -21.81
C LYS A 89 16.55 4.70 -22.42
N ARG A 90 17.04 3.75 -21.62
CA ARG A 90 17.26 2.36 -22.08
C ARG A 90 15.95 1.71 -22.51
N SER A 91 14.90 1.79 -21.69
CA SER A 91 13.60 1.18 -21.98
C SER A 91 12.90 1.80 -23.21
N HIS A 92 13.05 3.11 -23.41
CA HIS A 92 12.47 3.80 -24.57
C HIS A 92 13.19 3.42 -25.86
N GLY A 93 14.53 3.32 -25.82
CA GLY A 93 15.31 2.80 -26.95
C GLY A 93 14.94 1.36 -27.33
N THR A 94 14.68 0.48 -26.35
CA THR A 94 14.23 -0.90 -26.62
C THR A 94 12.82 -0.96 -27.19
N LYS A 95 11.91 -0.11 -26.71
CA LYS A 95 10.52 -0.03 -27.22
C LYS A 95 10.46 0.49 -28.65
N VAL A 96 11.27 1.50 -29.00
CA VAL A 96 11.34 2.02 -30.37
C VAL A 96 11.92 0.98 -31.33
N LEU A 97 12.96 0.24 -30.92
CA LEU A 97 13.51 -0.86 -31.71
C LEU A 97 12.47 -1.98 -31.93
N ALA A 98 11.75 -2.38 -30.88
CA ALA A 98 10.72 -3.41 -30.98
C ALA A 98 9.60 -3.00 -31.94
N HIS A 99 9.13 -1.75 -31.85
CA HIS A 99 8.11 -1.22 -32.77
C HIS A 99 8.60 -1.14 -34.22
N PHE A 100 9.87 -0.84 -34.45
CA PHE A 100 10.45 -0.79 -35.79
C PHE A 100 10.63 -2.20 -36.39
N VAL A 101 10.99 -3.18 -35.56
CA VAL A 101 11.09 -4.59 -35.96
C VAL A 101 9.71 -5.18 -36.25
N GLU A 102 8.70 -4.90 -35.41
CA GLU A 102 7.32 -5.30 -35.67
C GLU A 102 6.74 -4.66 -36.94
N ARG A 103 7.04 -3.38 -37.18
CA ARG A 103 6.59 -2.69 -38.40
C ARG A 103 7.24 -3.28 -39.65
N ASN A 104 8.53 -3.61 -39.60
CA ASN A 104 9.26 -4.23 -40.72
C ASN A 104 8.80 -5.67 -40.98
N LEU A 105 8.50 -6.44 -39.92
CA LEU A 105 7.93 -7.78 -40.01
C LEU A 105 6.51 -7.76 -40.58
N ALA A 106 5.68 -6.80 -40.17
CA ALA A 106 4.33 -6.62 -40.72
C ALA A 106 4.35 -6.23 -42.20
N THR A 107 5.30 -5.38 -42.63
CA THR A 107 5.49 -5.05 -44.04
C THR A 107 6.08 -6.20 -44.87
N PHE A 108 6.85 -7.10 -44.25
CA PHE A 108 7.40 -8.28 -44.93
C PHE A 108 6.33 -9.38 -45.11
N ALA A 109 5.46 -9.57 -44.11
CA ALA A 109 4.36 -10.53 -44.17
C ALA A 109 3.27 -10.18 -45.22
N MET A 110 3.14 -8.90 -45.58
CA MET A 110 2.14 -8.40 -46.54
C MET A 110 2.63 -8.39 -48.01
N ARG A 111 3.85 -8.87 -48.30
CA ARG A 111 4.41 -8.85 -49.66
C ARG A 111 4.23 -10.21 -50.34
N GLU A 112 3.13 -10.37 -51.08
CA GLU A 112 2.90 -11.54 -51.93
C GLU A 112 3.91 -11.60 -53.10
N PRO A 113 4.51 -12.77 -53.40
CA PRO A 113 5.34 -12.96 -54.59
C PRO A 113 4.48 -13.18 -55.85
N PRO A 114 4.94 -12.75 -57.05
CA PRO A 114 4.18 -12.87 -58.28
C PRO A 114 4.09 -14.34 -58.72
N LYS A 115 2.87 -14.79 -59.06
CA LYS A 115 2.62 -16.14 -59.58
C LYS A 115 3.33 -16.34 -60.93
N ALA A 116 4.24 -17.31 -60.98
CA ALA A 116 4.80 -17.86 -62.21
C ALA A 116 3.78 -18.75 -62.92
N LYS A 117 3.69 -18.63 -64.25
CA LYS A 117 2.90 -19.50 -65.13
C LYS A 117 3.76 -20.70 -65.52
N ASP A 118 3.33 -21.89 -65.15
CA ASP A 118 3.90 -23.13 -65.67
C ASP A 118 3.26 -23.53 -67.00
N ALA A 119 4.11 -24.05 -67.87
CA ALA A 119 3.80 -24.56 -69.20
C ALA A 119 4.05 -26.10 -69.25
N ALA A 120 3.33 -26.74 -70.20
CA ALA A 120 3.58 -28.04 -70.85
C ALA A 120 3.13 -29.34 -70.10
N PRO A 121 2.90 -30.49 -70.79
CA PRO A 121 3.28 -30.85 -72.17
C PRO A 121 2.19 -31.55 -73.04
N GLY A 122 2.45 -31.61 -74.36
CA GLY A 122 1.58 -32.28 -75.34
C GLY A 122 1.89 -33.76 -75.57
N ARG A 123 1.00 -34.46 -76.31
CA ARG A 123 1.35 -35.67 -77.09
C ARG A 123 0.32 -36.03 -78.18
N ARG A 124 0.78 -35.92 -79.44
CA ARG A 124 0.56 -36.79 -80.63
C ARG A 124 -0.87 -37.05 -81.16
N GLN A 125 -1.17 -36.35 -82.25
CA GLN A 125 -1.79 -36.88 -83.48
C GLN A 125 -0.88 -37.96 -84.14
N PRO A 126 -1.31 -38.81 -85.11
CA PRO A 126 -2.16 -38.43 -86.25
C PRO A 126 -3.14 -39.50 -86.77
N GLU A 127 -4.00 -39.16 -87.73
CA GLU A 127 -4.05 -39.90 -89.00
C GLU A 127 -4.84 -39.18 -90.10
N ARG A 128 -4.39 -39.45 -91.33
CA ARG A 128 -4.58 -38.72 -92.57
C ARG A 128 -5.15 -39.71 -93.59
N SER A 129 -5.92 -39.19 -94.53
CA SER A 129 -6.14 -39.74 -95.89
C SER A 129 -7.03 -40.98 -96.05
N GLN A 130 -8.19 -40.79 -96.69
CA GLN A 130 -8.79 -41.80 -97.56
C GLN A 130 -8.75 -41.30 -99.00
N SER A 131 -8.09 -42.06 -99.87
CA SER A 131 -8.19 -41.95 -101.33
C SER A 131 -8.02 -43.35 -101.94
N SER A 132 -9.11 -43.87 -102.53
CA SER A 132 -9.22 -44.74 -103.73
C SER A 132 -8.46 -46.09 -103.76
N PRO A 133 -8.87 -47.11 -104.58
CA PRO A 133 -9.44 -46.98 -105.93
C PRO A 133 -10.59 -47.93 -106.32
N ALA A 134 -11.25 -47.59 -107.44
CA ALA A 134 -12.08 -48.48 -108.26
C ALA A 134 -11.18 -49.50 -109.02
N PRO A 135 -11.69 -50.55 -109.72
CA PRO A 135 -12.47 -50.33 -110.95
C PRO A 135 -13.51 -51.43 -111.32
N ALA A 136 -14.19 -51.14 -112.44
CA ALA A 136 -14.69 -52.08 -113.45
C ALA A 136 -16.00 -52.83 -113.16
N THR A 137 -17.13 -52.18 -113.44
CA THR A 137 -18.32 -52.85 -113.95
C THR A 137 -18.29 -52.73 -115.47
N LEU A 138 -17.96 -53.84 -116.13
CA LEU A 138 -17.98 -53.97 -117.58
C LEU A 138 -19.41 -54.27 -118.03
N ASP A 139 -19.80 -53.52 -119.04
CA ASP A 139 -21.11 -53.43 -119.67
C ASP A 139 -21.48 -54.71 -120.43
N LEU A 140 -22.78 -54.99 -120.45
CA LEU A 140 -23.40 -56.13 -121.14
C LEU A 140 -23.34 -55.92 -122.66
N ARG A 141 -22.72 -56.85 -123.40
CA ARG A 141 -23.13 -57.17 -124.77
C ARG A 141 -23.11 -58.67 -125.01
N HIS A 142 -24.31 -59.22 -125.10
CA HIS A 142 -24.60 -60.57 -125.53
C HIS A 142 -25.18 -60.50 -126.95
N GLU A 143 -24.46 -61.13 -127.90
CA GLU A 143 -24.93 -61.91 -129.08
C GLU A 143 -25.94 -61.28 -130.07
N PRO A 144 -25.78 -61.50 -131.41
CA PRO A 144 -26.00 -62.85 -131.94
C PRO A 144 -25.08 -63.26 -133.10
N ASP A 145 -24.63 -64.51 -133.10
CA ASP A 145 -24.39 -65.23 -134.36
C ASP A 145 -24.61 -66.75 -134.22
N PRO A 146 -25.66 -67.32 -134.82
CA PRO A 146 -25.76 -68.77 -134.96
C PRO A 146 -25.96 -69.16 -136.42
N LYS A 147 -24.87 -69.43 -137.14
CA LYS A 147 -24.90 -70.41 -138.24
C LYS A 147 -23.55 -71.11 -138.30
N HIS A 148 -23.48 -72.37 -137.86
CA HIS A 148 -22.91 -73.46 -138.66
C HIS A 148 -23.10 -74.84 -138.01
N ARG A 149 -23.91 -75.65 -138.72
CA ARG A 149 -24.00 -77.12 -138.76
C ARG A 149 -24.64 -77.86 -137.57
N PRO A 150 -25.52 -78.84 -137.83
CA PRO A 150 -26.04 -79.71 -136.78
C PRO A 150 -24.91 -80.63 -136.30
N ALA A 151 -24.68 -80.67 -134.98
CA ALA A 151 -23.86 -81.71 -134.38
C ALA A 151 -24.60 -83.04 -134.57
N ARG A 152 -23.99 -83.95 -135.34
CA ARG A 152 -24.44 -85.33 -135.51
C ARG A 152 -24.72 -85.93 -134.14
N GLN A 153 -25.86 -86.62 -133.99
CA GLN A 153 -26.22 -87.35 -132.77
C GLN A 153 -25.07 -88.29 -132.41
N GLN A 154 -24.30 -87.92 -131.39
CA GLN A 154 -23.43 -88.87 -130.73
C GLN A 154 -24.27 -89.71 -129.77
N PRO A 155 -23.97 -91.01 -129.64
CA PRO A 155 -24.63 -91.86 -128.66
C PRO A 155 -24.45 -91.26 -127.24
N PRO A 156 -25.40 -91.50 -126.32
CA PRO A 156 -25.41 -90.89 -124.99
C PRO A 156 -24.09 -91.19 -124.28
N ASN A 157 -23.22 -90.19 -124.25
CA ASN A 157 -21.91 -90.31 -123.64
C ASN A 157 -22.13 -90.36 -122.12
N ALA A 158 -21.84 -91.50 -121.49
CA ALA A 158 -21.95 -91.67 -120.05
C ALA A 158 -21.16 -90.59 -119.28
N TRP A 159 -20.08 -90.08 -119.88
CA TRP A 159 -19.28 -88.98 -119.35
C TRP A 159 -20.05 -87.65 -119.30
N ALA A 160 -21.00 -87.38 -120.19
CA ALA A 160 -21.83 -86.18 -120.15
C ALA A 160 -22.86 -86.23 -119.02
N LYS A 161 -23.39 -87.42 -118.69
CA LYS A 161 -24.26 -87.63 -117.52
C LYS A 161 -23.48 -87.51 -116.21
N MET A 162 -22.26 -88.04 -116.16
CA MET A 162 -21.34 -87.85 -115.04
C MET A 162 -21.00 -86.37 -114.83
N TYR A 163 -20.67 -85.64 -115.90
CA TYR A 163 -20.39 -84.21 -115.84
C TYR A 163 -21.61 -83.37 -115.41
N ALA A 164 -22.82 -83.76 -115.82
CA ALA A 164 -24.06 -83.13 -115.35
C ALA A 164 -24.31 -83.39 -113.86
N LEU A 165 -24.00 -84.59 -113.36
CA LEU A 165 -24.05 -84.90 -111.93
C LEU A 165 -22.99 -84.11 -111.15
N GLU A 166 -21.75 -84.05 -111.65
CA GLU A 166 -20.68 -83.21 -111.08
C GLU A 166 -21.07 -81.73 -111.07
N GLN A 167 -21.72 -81.20 -112.11
CA GLN A 167 -22.21 -79.81 -112.10
C GLN A 167 -23.32 -79.59 -111.05
N ILE A 168 -24.22 -80.55 -110.86
CA ILE A 168 -25.24 -80.49 -109.81
C ILE A 168 -24.57 -80.56 -108.43
N GLU A 169 -23.56 -81.41 -108.25
CA GLU A 169 -22.78 -81.52 -107.01
C GLU A 169 -21.98 -80.24 -106.72
N VAL A 170 -21.32 -79.65 -107.72
CA VAL A 170 -20.59 -78.38 -107.61
C VAL A 170 -21.56 -77.25 -107.28
N GLN A 171 -22.73 -77.18 -107.90
CA GLN A 171 -23.75 -76.17 -107.57
C GLN A 171 -24.33 -76.39 -106.16
N ALA A 172 -24.57 -77.63 -105.76
CA ALA A 172 -25.01 -77.96 -104.40
C ALA A 172 -23.93 -77.65 -103.36
N GLU A 173 -22.66 -77.89 -103.68
CA GLU A 173 -21.52 -77.55 -102.83
C GLU A 173 -21.34 -76.02 -102.74
N GLU A 174 -21.50 -75.29 -103.84
CA GLU A 174 -21.44 -73.83 -103.85
C GLU A 174 -22.59 -73.22 -103.02
N GLN A 175 -23.81 -73.78 -103.13
CA GLN A 175 -24.93 -73.39 -102.28
C GLN A 175 -24.67 -73.70 -100.80
N ARG A 176 -24.10 -74.86 -100.47
CA ARG A 176 -23.68 -75.20 -99.09
C ARG A 176 -22.60 -74.24 -98.58
N ARG A 177 -21.61 -73.88 -99.40
CA ARG A 177 -20.59 -72.89 -99.05
C ARG A 177 -21.19 -71.51 -98.81
N ARG A 178 -22.14 -71.07 -99.65
CA ARG A 178 -22.86 -69.80 -99.46
C ARG A 178 -23.70 -69.81 -98.18
N GLN A 179 -24.41 -70.90 -97.89
CA GLN A 179 -25.16 -71.07 -96.64
C GLN A 179 -24.25 -71.09 -95.41
N ALA A 180 -23.11 -71.79 -95.48
CA ALA A 180 -22.12 -71.81 -94.41
C ALA A 180 -21.50 -70.42 -94.18
N ALA A 181 -21.18 -69.68 -95.24
CA ALA A 181 -20.69 -68.30 -95.14
C ALA A 181 -21.74 -67.35 -94.51
N MET A 182 -23.02 -67.51 -94.85
CA MET A 182 -24.11 -66.75 -94.23
C MET A 182 -24.30 -67.11 -92.76
N ALA A 183 -24.19 -68.38 -92.40
CA ALA A 183 -24.23 -68.84 -91.01
C ALA A 183 -23.05 -68.27 -90.20
N GLN A 184 -21.82 -68.34 -90.72
CA GLN A 184 -20.64 -67.74 -90.09
C GLN A 184 -20.78 -66.22 -89.92
N ARG A 185 -21.33 -65.52 -90.93
CA ARG A 185 -21.60 -64.08 -90.83
C ARG A 185 -22.66 -63.78 -89.76
N ALA A 186 -23.70 -64.61 -89.65
CA ALA A 186 -24.73 -64.48 -88.61
C ALA A 186 -24.17 -64.75 -87.21
N ASP A 187 -23.28 -65.74 -87.05
CA ASP A 187 -22.64 -66.05 -85.78
C ASP A 187 -21.64 -64.96 -85.37
N MET A 188 -20.84 -64.43 -86.31
CA MET A 188 -19.99 -63.25 -86.05
C MET A 188 -20.83 -62.02 -85.65
N LYS A 189 -21.97 -61.79 -86.30
CA LYS A 189 -22.87 -60.70 -85.93
C LYS A 189 -23.40 -60.90 -84.51
N ARG A 190 -23.85 -62.10 -84.14
CA ARG A 190 -24.29 -62.42 -82.77
C ARG A 190 -23.18 -62.22 -81.74
N ALA A 191 -21.94 -62.60 -82.05
CA ALA A 191 -20.80 -62.39 -81.16
C ALA A 191 -20.48 -60.90 -80.97
N LEU A 192 -20.53 -60.10 -82.04
CA LEU A 192 -20.36 -58.64 -81.97
C LEU A 192 -21.49 -57.96 -81.20
N ASP A 193 -22.74 -58.38 -81.41
CA ASP A 193 -23.90 -57.87 -80.68
C ASP A 193 -23.79 -58.18 -79.18
N ALA A 194 -23.36 -59.39 -78.81
CA ALA A 194 -23.10 -59.78 -77.42
C ALA A 194 -21.95 -58.99 -76.78
N GLN A 195 -20.88 -58.74 -77.54
CA GLN A 195 -19.77 -57.89 -77.07
C GLN A 195 -20.22 -56.44 -76.86
N ASN A 196 -21.02 -55.90 -77.78
CA ASN A 196 -21.55 -54.55 -77.68
C ASN A 196 -22.57 -54.39 -76.54
N SER A 197 -23.42 -55.39 -76.29
CA SER A 197 -24.33 -55.38 -75.14
C SER A 197 -23.56 -55.44 -73.81
N SER A 198 -22.51 -56.27 -73.72
CA SER A 198 -21.64 -56.34 -72.54
C SER A 198 -20.94 -55.01 -72.26
N LYS A 199 -20.36 -54.36 -73.28
CA LYS A 199 -19.77 -53.01 -73.15
C LYS A 199 -20.79 -51.97 -72.67
N ARG A 200 -22.01 -52.00 -73.20
CA ARG A 200 -23.08 -51.08 -72.75
C ARG A 200 -23.46 -51.32 -71.29
N GLN A 201 -23.51 -52.58 -70.86
CA GLN A 201 -23.76 -52.93 -69.47
C GLN A 201 -22.64 -52.45 -68.55
N GLN A 202 -21.37 -52.60 -68.95
CA GLN A 202 -20.23 -52.08 -68.20
C GLN A 202 -20.28 -50.56 -68.06
N VAL A 203 -20.52 -49.83 -69.15
CA VAL A 203 -20.66 -48.37 -69.11
C VAL A 203 -21.85 -47.94 -68.25
N ALA A 204 -22.96 -48.68 -68.26
CA ALA A 204 -24.11 -48.40 -67.39
C ALA A 204 -23.78 -48.66 -65.91
N ALA A 205 -23.05 -49.73 -65.61
CA ALA A 205 -22.59 -50.05 -64.25
C ALA A 205 -21.61 -48.99 -63.73
N GLU A 206 -20.63 -48.57 -64.54
CA GLU A 206 -19.68 -47.49 -64.22
C GLU A 206 -20.42 -46.19 -63.90
N LYS A 207 -21.37 -45.78 -64.75
CA LYS A 207 -22.21 -44.59 -64.49
C LYS A 207 -23.01 -44.70 -63.20
N SER A 208 -23.51 -45.89 -62.86
CA SER A 208 -24.25 -46.08 -61.60
C SER A 208 -23.35 -45.92 -60.36
N VAL A 209 -22.10 -46.36 -60.45
CA VAL A 209 -21.09 -46.20 -59.39
C VAL A 209 -20.66 -44.73 -59.26
N GLU A 210 -20.44 -44.05 -60.38
CA GLU A 210 -20.14 -42.61 -60.40
C GLU A 210 -21.27 -41.78 -59.79
N LEU A 211 -22.53 -42.08 -60.12
CA LEU A 211 -23.69 -41.41 -59.53
C LEU A 211 -23.77 -41.68 -58.02
N ALA A 212 -23.55 -42.92 -57.57
CA ALA A 212 -23.54 -43.24 -56.15
C ALA A 212 -22.43 -42.49 -55.39
N HIS A 213 -21.23 -42.39 -55.95
CA HIS A 213 -20.15 -41.60 -55.38
C HIS A 213 -20.48 -40.10 -55.34
N PHE A 214 -21.10 -39.57 -56.40
CA PHE A 214 -21.53 -38.17 -56.43
C PHE A 214 -22.58 -37.88 -55.35
N GLU A 215 -23.59 -38.75 -55.20
CA GLU A 215 -24.58 -38.63 -54.13
C GLU A 215 -23.94 -38.72 -52.74
N GLN A 216 -22.97 -39.61 -52.55
CA GLN A 216 -22.22 -39.72 -51.31
C GLN A 216 -21.46 -38.41 -51.01
N GLN A 217 -20.75 -37.85 -51.99
CA GLN A 217 -20.04 -36.57 -51.82
C GLN A 217 -20.99 -35.42 -51.47
N GLN A 218 -22.20 -35.39 -52.06
CA GLN A 218 -23.21 -34.40 -51.69
C GLN A 218 -23.69 -34.56 -50.25
N ARG A 219 -23.91 -35.80 -49.79
CA ARG A 219 -24.28 -36.09 -48.39
C ARG A 219 -23.18 -35.68 -47.43
N GLU A 220 -21.92 -35.96 -47.76
CA GLU A 220 -20.76 -35.56 -46.96
C GLU A 220 -20.64 -34.03 -46.86
N LEU A 221 -20.77 -33.31 -47.99
CA LEU A 221 -20.79 -31.84 -47.99
C LEU A 221 -21.95 -31.27 -47.17
N ALA A 222 -23.17 -31.81 -47.31
CA ALA A 222 -24.32 -31.39 -46.52
C ALA A 222 -24.11 -31.63 -45.02
N SER A 223 -23.59 -32.81 -44.64
CA SER A 223 -23.26 -33.11 -43.24
C SER A 223 -22.17 -32.21 -42.67
N TYR A 224 -21.17 -31.85 -43.48
CA TYR A 224 -20.12 -30.91 -43.11
C TYR A 224 -20.66 -29.50 -42.88
N GLN A 225 -21.57 -29.02 -43.75
CA GLN A 225 -22.23 -27.73 -43.59
C GLN A 225 -23.06 -27.68 -42.29
N VAL A 226 -23.83 -28.73 -42.00
CA VAL A 226 -24.58 -28.87 -40.74
C VAL A 226 -23.63 -28.86 -39.53
N LEU A 227 -22.50 -29.56 -39.61
CA LEU A 227 -21.51 -29.60 -38.53
C LEU A 227 -20.82 -28.24 -38.32
N GLN A 228 -20.58 -27.48 -39.39
CA GLN A 228 -20.11 -26.10 -39.27
C GLN A 228 -21.13 -25.20 -38.57
N GLN A 229 -22.41 -25.27 -38.97
CA GLN A 229 -23.48 -24.50 -38.32
C GLN A 229 -23.59 -24.84 -36.83
N LYS A 230 -23.56 -26.13 -36.47
CA LYS A 230 -23.55 -26.56 -35.06
C LYS A 230 -22.37 -25.97 -34.29
N LYS A 231 -21.16 -26.00 -34.86
CA LYS A 231 -19.96 -25.40 -34.24
C LYS A 231 -20.09 -23.89 -34.04
N LEU A 232 -20.76 -23.17 -34.95
CA LEU A 232 -21.02 -21.74 -34.79
C LEU A 232 -22.02 -21.48 -33.66
N VAL A 233 -23.14 -22.22 -33.63
CA VAL A 233 -24.14 -22.12 -32.56
C VAL A 233 -23.55 -22.45 -31.20
N GLU A 234 -22.72 -23.51 -31.10
CA GLU A 234 -22.01 -23.84 -29.85
C GLU A 234 -21.07 -22.73 -29.39
N LYS A 235 -20.38 -22.06 -30.32
CA LYS A 235 -19.51 -20.91 -30.00
C LYS A 235 -20.34 -19.72 -29.50
N GLU A 236 -21.45 -19.40 -30.16
CA GLU A 236 -22.36 -18.33 -29.75
C GLU A 236 -22.98 -18.62 -28.38
N GLN A 237 -23.41 -19.86 -28.13
CA GLN A 237 -23.94 -20.27 -26.82
C GLN A 237 -22.88 -20.17 -25.72
N LYS A 238 -21.64 -20.58 -25.98
CA LYS A 238 -20.53 -20.40 -25.03
C LYS A 238 -20.27 -18.92 -24.76
N GLN A 239 -20.24 -18.08 -25.79
CA GLN A 239 -20.08 -16.63 -25.62
C GLN A 239 -21.22 -16.01 -24.80
N LEU A 240 -22.46 -16.45 -25.02
CA LEU A 240 -23.61 -16.03 -24.22
C LEU A 240 -23.46 -16.45 -22.76
N GLN A 241 -23.05 -17.69 -22.50
CA GLN A 241 -22.79 -18.18 -21.14
C GLN A 241 -21.68 -17.37 -20.46
N ASP A 242 -20.53 -17.18 -21.12
CA ASP A 242 -19.42 -16.39 -20.61
C ASP A 242 -19.85 -14.94 -20.33
N SER A 243 -20.66 -14.35 -21.21
CA SER A 243 -21.19 -12.99 -21.03
C SER A 243 -22.13 -12.88 -19.83
N ALA A 244 -22.96 -13.91 -19.60
CA ALA A 244 -23.86 -13.96 -18.46
C ALA A 244 -23.10 -14.17 -17.14
N GLU A 245 -22.06 -15.01 -17.15
CA GLU A 245 -21.17 -15.18 -15.99
C GLU A 245 -20.42 -13.88 -15.67
N PHE A 246 -19.90 -13.18 -16.68
CA PHE A 246 -19.26 -11.88 -16.50
C PHE A 246 -20.23 -10.84 -15.91
N GLN A 247 -21.48 -10.79 -16.39
CA GLN A 247 -22.52 -9.91 -15.84
C GLN A 247 -22.81 -10.23 -14.37
N ARG A 248 -22.95 -11.52 -14.01
CA ARG A 248 -23.13 -11.95 -12.62
C ARG A 248 -21.96 -11.51 -11.74
N MET A 249 -20.73 -11.67 -12.22
CA MET A 249 -19.52 -11.24 -11.50
C MET A 249 -19.50 -9.71 -11.29
N VAL A 250 -19.87 -8.94 -12.30
CA VAL A 250 -19.97 -7.47 -12.22
C VAL A 250 -21.04 -7.05 -11.20
N ASP A 251 -22.20 -7.69 -11.22
CA ASP A 251 -23.28 -7.37 -10.28
C ASP A 251 -22.95 -7.79 -8.85
N GLU A 252 -22.30 -8.94 -8.64
CA GLU A 252 -21.75 -9.31 -7.34
C GLU A 252 -20.72 -8.29 -6.85
N ALA A 253 -19.82 -7.83 -7.71
CA ALA A 253 -18.83 -6.82 -7.35
C ALA A 253 -19.50 -5.48 -6.96
N ARG A 254 -20.54 -5.07 -7.70
CA ARG A 254 -21.37 -3.90 -7.37
C ARG A 254 -22.07 -4.06 -6.03
N GLN A 255 -22.66 -5.22 -5.76
CA GLN A 255 -23.32 -5.51 -4.49
C GLN A 255 -22.33 -5.52 -3.32
N ARG A 256 -21.14 -6.11 -3.50
CA ARG A 256 -20.07 -6.08 -2.48
C ARG A 256 -19.64 -4.65 -2.15
N LYS A 257 -19.43 -3.83 -3.19
CA LYS A 257 -19.10 -2.41 -3.02
C LYS A 257 -20.22 -1.62 -2.32
N ALA A 258 -21.48 -1.89 -2.66
CA ALA A 258 -22.63 -1.27 -2.00
C ALA A 258 -22.73 -1.68 -0.52
N ARG A 259 -22.49 -2.96 -0.18
CA ARG A 259 -22.46 -3.44 1.19
C ARG A 259 -21.32 -2.79 1.99
N GLN A 260 -20.14 -2.66 1.40
CA GLN A 260 -19.01 -1.96 2.03
C GLN A 260 -19.36 -0.49 2.30
N ARG A 261 -19.87 0.24 1.31
CA ARG A 261 -20.31 1.63 1.49
C ARG A 261 -21.39 1.76 2.57
N ASN A 262 -22.36 0.86 2.60
CA ASN A 262 -23.40 0.90 3.63
C ASN A 262 -22.84 0.59 5.03
N ALA A 263 -21.87 -0.33 5.13
CA ALA A 263 -21.19 -0.63 6.39
C ALA A 263 -20.33 0.56 6.86
N GLU A 264 -19.65 1.26 5.94
CA GLU A 264 -18.91 2.50 6.23
C GLU A 264 -19.85 3.58 6.73
N ILE A 265 -20.96 3.85 6.03
CA ILE A 265 -21.97 4.82 6.46
C ILE A 265 -22.52 4.45 7.84
N GLN A 266 -22.81 3.18 8.09
CA GLN A 266 -23.32 2.75 9.39
C GLN A 266 -22.28 2.96 10.50
N ALA A 267 -21.01 2.65 10.26
CA ALA A 267 -19.93 2.90 11.20
C ALA A 267 -19.76 4.40 11.50
N GLU A 268 -19.83 5.25 10.47
CA GLU A 268 -19.81 6.71 10.63
C GLU A 268 -21.00 7.21 11.46
N LEU A 269 -22.21 6.68 11.24
CA LEU A 269 -23.39 7.01 12.04
C LEU A 269 -23.24 6.57 13.50
N ASP A 270 -22.69 5.38 13.75
CA ASP A 270 -22.43 4.87 15.10
C ASP A 270 -21.38 5.73 15.83
N ASP A 271 -20.37 6.21 15.12
CA ASP A 271 -19.35 7.13 15.66
C ASP A 271 -19.93 8.52 15.97
N VAL A 272 -20.80 9.04 15.10
CA VAL A 272 -21.55 10.28 15.38
C VAL A 272 -22.47 10.11 16.59
N ALA A 273 -23.14 8.97 16.73
CA ALA A 273 -23.97 8.69 17.90
C ALA A 273 -23.14 8.61 19.19
N ARG A 274 -21.98 7.93 19.15
CA ARG A 274 -21.04 7.85 20.28
C ARG A 274 -20.51 9.22 20.71
N THR A 275 -20.09 10.04 19.75
CA THR A 275 -19.59 11.40 20.03
C THR A 275 -20.69 12.30 20.57
N LYS A 276 -21.91 12.23 20.02
CA LYS A 276 -23.07 12.95 20.56
C LYS A 276 -23.37 12.55 22.00
N ALA A 277 -23.38 11.25 22.31
CA ALA A 277 -23.59 10.76 23.67
C ALA A 277 -22.50 11.24 24.64
N ALA A 278 -21.24 11.27 24.21
CA ALA A 278 -20.14 11.81 25.02
C ALA A 278 -20.33 13.31 25.31
N LEU A 279 -20.70 14.10 24.30
CA LEU A 279 -20.99 15.53 24.47
C LEU A 279 -22.17 15.79 25.41
N GLU A 280 -23.23 14.98 25.33
CA GLU A 280 -24.37 15.06 26.25
C GLU A 280 -23.97 14.72 27.69
N GLN A 281 -23.13 13.70 27.90
CA GLN A 281 -22.60 13.38 29.22
C GLN A 281 -21.75 14.51 29.79
N ASP A 282 -20.87 15.11 28.98
CA ASP A 282 -20.05 16.23 29.42
C ASP A 282 -20.88 17.47 29.72
N ARG A 283 -21.92 17.73 28.94
CA ARG A 283 -22.91 18.78 29.25
C ARG A 283 -23.54 18.54 30.62
N LEU A 284 -24.03 17.33 30.91
CA LEU A 284 -24.63 17.00 32.20
C LEU A 284 -23.63 17.14 33.36
N ARG A 285 -22.37 16.72 33.16
CA ARG A 285 -21.30 16.91 34.15
C ARG A 285 -21.06 18.39 34.44
N LEU A 286 -20.99 19.24 33.41
CA LEU A 286 -20.79 20.68 33.57
C LEU A 286 -22.00 21.34 34.25
N GLU A 287 -23.23 20.96 33.91
CA GLU A 287 -24.43 21.42 34.59
C GLU A 287 -24.41 21.03 36.08
N HIS A 288 -24.05 19.79 36.41
CA HIS A 288 -23.90 19.34 37.79
C HIS A 288 -22.81 20.14 38.53
N GLN A 289 -21.65 20.36 37.93
CA GLN A 289 -20.58 21.18 38.51
C GLN A 289 -21.03 22.64 38.74
N LYS A 290 -21.80 23.22 37.82
CA LYS A 290 -22.38 24.56 37.98
C LYS A 290 -23.32 24.60 39.19
N LEU A 291 -24.18 23.60 39.36
CA LEU A 291 -25.09 23.50 40.50
C LEU A 291 -24.34 23.36 41.83
N LEU A 292 -23.28 22.54 41.88
CA LEU A 292 -22.43 22.43 43.07
C LEU A 292 -21.75 23.76 43.41
N LYS A 293 -21.16 24.42 42.42
CA LYS A 293 -20.55 25.75 42.60
C LYS A 293 -21.57 26.79 43.07
N ALA A 294 -22.80 26.76 42.56
CA ALA A 294 -23.86 27.65 43.02
C ALA A 294 -24.20 27.41 44.50
N LYS A 295 -24.34 26.15 44.92
CA LYS A 295 -24.56 25.79 46.34
C LYS A 295 -23.40 26.22 47.24
N ASP A 296 -22.16 26.06 46.79
CA ASP A 296 -20.98 26.52 47.55
C ASP A 296 -20.97 28.05 47.70
N VAL A 297 -21.33 28.80 46.64
CA VAL A 297 -21.46 30.26 46.71
C VAL A 297 -22.56 30.66 47.69
N GLU A 298 -23.70 29.97 47.68
CA GLU A 298 -24.77 30.20 48.66
C GLU A 298 -24.32 29.92 50.10
N ARG A 299 -23.58 28.82 50.33
CA ARG A 299 -22.99 28.52 51.64
C ARG A 299 -22.07 29.65 52.11
N VAL A 300 -21.16 30.10 51.26
CA VAL A 300 -20.21 31.20 51.58
C VAL A 300 -20.95 32.51 51.83
N LYS A 301 -22.04 32.80 51.09
CA LYS A 301 -22.88 33.97 51.36
C LYS A 301 -23.50 33.92 52.76
N LEU A 302 -24.04 32.77 53.16
CA LEU A 302 -24.61 32.58 54.50
C LEU A 302 -23.55 32.69 55.60
N GLU A 303 -22.36 32.12 55.40
CA GLU A 303 -21.23 32.23 56.33
C GLU A 303 -20.74 33.69 56.46
N ASN A 304 -20.58 34.40 55.35
CA ASN A 304 -20.21 35.81 55.37
C ASN A 304 -21.27 36.68 56.06
N GLN A 305 -22.55 36.40 55.85
CA GLN A 305 -23.62 37.10 56.55
C GLN A 305 -23.55 36.86 58.06
N LYS A 306 -23.35 35.62 58.51
CA LYS A 306 -23.15 35.30 59.93
C LYS A 306 -21.97 36.05 60.52
N LEU A 307 -20.82 36.08 59.83
CA LEU A 307 -19.64 36.81 60.27
C LEU A 307 -19.89 38.32 60.37
N LEU A 308 -20.66 38.89 59.43
CA LEU A 308 -21.05 40.30 59.49
C LEU A 308 -21.97 40.59 60.67
N ASP A 309 -22.93 39.72 60.95
CA ASP A 309 -23.84 39.87 62.09
C ASP A 309 -23.11 39.69 63.43
N GLU A 310 -22.15 38.76 63.52
CA GLU A 310 -21.25 38.62 64.67
C GLU A 310 -20.40 39.88 64.89
N LYS A 311 -19.83 40.45 63.82
CA LYS A 311 -19.09 41.72 63.90
C LYS A 311 -19.97 42.88 64.37
N ARG A 312 -21.22 42.96 63.91
CA ARG A 312 -22.19 43.97 64.37
C ARG A 312 -22.52 43.79 65.85
N LYS A 313 -22.73 42.55 66.31
CA LYS A 313 -22.96 42.25 67.73
C LYS A 313 -21.76 42.62 68.60
N ALA A 314 -20.54 42.29 68.16
CA ALA A 314 -19.31 42.68 68.86
C ALA A 314 -19.18 44.20 68.95
N ALA A 315 -19.40 44.92 67.85
CA ALA A 315 -19.36 46.38 67.84
C ALA A 315 -20.41 47.02 68.77
N LEU A 316 -21.61 46.44 68.87
CA LEU A 316 -22.63 46.89 69.83
C LEU A 316 -22.20 46.62 71.28
N ALA A 317 -21.63 45.44 71.56
CA ALA A 317 -21.12 45.11 72.89
C ALA A 317 -19.98 46.05 73.32
N ASP A 318 -19.06 46.40 72.41
CA ASP A 318 -18.00 47.38 72.66
C ASP A 318 -18.59 48.77 72.97
N GLN A 319 -19.58 49.21 72.20
CA GLN A 319 -20.29 50.47 72.46
C GLN A 319 -21.00 50.48 73.81
N GLU A 320 -21.62 49.37 74.22
CA GLU A 320 -22.25 49.23 75.53
C GLU A 320 -21.22 49.28 76.66
N GLN A 321 -20.06 48.64 76.46
CA GLN A 321 -18.95 48.71 77.40
C GLN A 321 -18.40 50.13 77.51
N ASP A 322 -18.20 50.85 76.41
CA ASP A 322 -17.76 52.24 76.40
C ASP A 322 -18.76 53.15 77.12
N ARG A 323 -20.06 52.96 76.89
CA ARG A 323 -21.12 53.68 77.62
C ARG A 323 -21.12 53.35 79.11
N CYS A 324 -20.84 52.10 79.48
CA CYS A 324 -20.71 51.69 80.88
C CYS A 324 -19.51 52.37 81.54
N VAL A 325 -18.34 52.33 80.91
CA VAL A 325 -17.11 52.98 81.38
C VAL A 325 -17.31 54.50 81.47
N HIS A 326 -17.96 55.12 80.48
CA HIS A 326 -18.26 56.55 80.51
C HIS A 326 -19.21 56.92 81.66
N ARG A 327 -20.26 56.12 81.91
CA ARG A 327 -21.14 56.32 83.08
C ARG A 327 -20.38 56.22 84.39
N GLN A 328 -19.57 55.18 84.56
CA GLN A 328 -18.73 55.01 85.76
C GLN A 328 -17.75 56.19 85.93
N TYR A 329 -17.20 56.71 84.84
CA TYR A 329 -16.34 57.88 84.86
C TYR A 329 -17.10 59.14 85.30
N MET A 330 -18.30 59.38 84.75
CA MET A 330 -19.16 60.50 85.12
C MET A 330 -19.62 60.40 86.58
N GLU A 331 -19.96 59.21 87.06
CA GLU A 331 -20.28 58.97 88.47
C GLU A 331 -19.09 59.30 89.38
N ARG A 332 -17.88 58.83 89.02
CA ARG A 332 -16.65 59.20 89.77
C ARG A 332 -16.39 60.70 89.75
N LEU A 333 -16.63 61.37 88.62
CA LEU A 333 -16.47 62.81 88.50
C LEU A 333 -17.50 63.54 89.37
N ALA A 334 -18.76 63.11 89.35
CA ALA A 334 -19.81 63.63 90.22
C ALA A 334 -19.51 63.37 91.71
N GLU A 335 -18.93 62.21 92.07
CA GLU A 335 -18.44 61.94 93.42
C GLU A 335 -17.28 62.84 93.81
N GLN A 336 -16.35 63.13 92.89
CA GLN A 336 -15.26 64.07 93.13
C GLN A 336 -15.79 65.49 93.29
N GLU A 337 -16.77 65.90 92.50
CA GLU A 337 -17.46 67.19 92.64
C GLU A 337 -18.21 67.26 93.97
N ARG A 338 -18.95 66.22 94.36
CA ARG A 338 -19.57 66.13 95.69
C ARG A 338 -18.53 66.22 96.80
N LYS A 339 -17.44 65.45 96.73
CA LYS A 339 -16.34 65.54 97.70
C LYS A 339 -15.70 66.91 97.72
N ARG A 340 -15.58 67.58 96.57
CA ARG A 340 -15.08 68.95 96.45
C ARG A 340 -16.08 69.94 97.06
N LEU A 341 -17.37 69.79 96.83
CA LEU A 341 -18.43 70.61 97.43
C LEU A 341 -18.49 70.39 98.94
N ASP A 342 -18.51 69.14 99.42
CA ASP A 342 -18.41 68.80 100.84
C ASP A 342 -17.12 69.35 101.46
N ALA A 343 -15.99 69.24 100.75
CA ALA A 343 -14.73 69.82 101.21
C ALA A 343 -14.79 71.34 101.23
N LEU A 344 -15.45 71.97 100.25
CA LEU A 344 -15.69 73.41 100.18
C LEU A 344 -16.61 73.86 101.31
N GLU A 345 -17.71 73.16 101.58
CA GLU A 345 -18.59 73.38 102.73
C GLU A 345 -17.83 73.20 104.04
N ARG A 346 -17.01 72.15 104.16
CA ARG A 346 -16.11 71.98 105.32
C ARG A 346 -15.07 73.07 105.39
N THR A 347 -14.59 73.63 104.28
CA THR A 347 -13.70 74.79 104.30
C THR A 347 -14.45 76.07 104.62
N TYR A 348 -15.70 76.25 104.18
CA TYR A 348 -16.55 77.38 104.56
C TYR A 348 -16.88 77.28 106.04
N ALA A 349 -17.27 76.12 106.55
CA ALA A 349 -17.43 75.87 107.98
C ALA A 349 -16.11 76.01 108.75
N ARG A 350 -14.97 75.61 108.16
CA ARG A 350 -13.63 75.86 108.73
C ARG A 350 -13.20 77.32 108.61
N GLN A 351 -13.66 78.08 107.63
CA GLN A 351 -13.44 79.50 107.40
C GLN A 351 -14.39 80.34 108.23
N GLU A 352 -15.58 79.85 108.56
CA GLU A 352 -16.46 80.40 109.58
C GLU A 352 -15.83 80.15 110.94
N LYS A 353 -15.35 78.91 111.18
CA LYS A 353 -14.49 78.59 112.33
C LYS A 353 -13.15 79.29 112.30
N ARG A 354 -12.53 79.64 111.16
CA ARG A 354 -11.29 80.42 110.97
C ARG A 354 -11.57 81.90 110.76
N VAL A 355 -12.78 82.39 110.65
CA VAL A 355 -13.08 83.81 110.84
C VAL A 355 -13.23 83.98 112.34
N ASN A 356 -13.89 83.01 113.00
CA ASN A 356 -13.80 82.80 114.44
C ASN A 356 -12.38 82.52 114.96
N MET A 357 -11.55 81.78 114.21
CA MET A 357 -10.18 81.39 114.59
C MET A 357 -9.11 82.12 113.78
N ALA A 358 -9.38 83.06 112.89
CA ALA A 358 -8.40 83.99 112.26
C ALA A 358 -8.72 85.44 112.62
N LEU A 359 -9.75 85.64 113.45
CA LEU A 359 -9.55 86.34 114.73
C LEU A 359 -8.44 85.72 115.61
N LEU A 360 -7.88 84.54 115.28
CA LEU A 360 -7.01 83.74 116.16
C LEU A 360 -5.99 82.83 115.41
N ASN A 361 -5.27 83.39 114.42
CA ASN A 361 -3.99 82.90 113.85
C ASN A 361 -3.93 82.16 112.49
N VAL A 362 -2.85 82.48 111.75
CA VAL A 362 -2.38 82.03 110.42
C VAL A 362 -1.52 80.75 110.54
N VAL A 363 -1.59 79.82 109.56
CA VAL A 363 -0.80 78.56 109.55
C VAL A 363 0.27 78.56 108.44
N SER A 364 1.32 77.77 108.73
CA SER A 364 2.73 77.87 108.40
C SER A 364 3.24 76.97 107.26
N ASP A 365 4.56 77.05 107.02
CA ASP A 365 5.37 76.52 105.92
C ASP A 365 5.36 74.99 105.67
N ALA A 366 4.64 74.20 106.45
CA ALA A 366 4.59 72.73 106.31
C ALA A 366 3.77 72.24 105.11
N GLU A 367 2.76 73.01 104.66
CA GLU A 367 1.94 72.65 103.50
C GLU A 367 2.68 72.89 102.18
N LYS A 368 3.67 73.78 102.19
CA LYS A 368 4.50 74.09 101.04
C LYS A 368 5.46 72.94 100.68
N ALA A 369 5.91 72.17 101.67
CA ALA A 369 6.84 71.06 101.48
C ALA A 369 6.20 69.81 100.81
N ARG A 370 4.90 69.54 101.02
CA ARG A 370 4.23 68.38 100.39
C ARG A 370 4.00 68.53 98.87
N LEU A 371 3.86 69.76 98.40
CA LEU A 371 3.61 70.04 96.98
C LEU A 371 4.84 69.77 96.10
N ASP A 372 6.04 69.91 96.67
CA ASP A 372 7.29 69.64 95.95
C ASP A 372 7.59 68.13 95.86
N GLU A 373 7.18 67.31 96.83
CA GLU A 373 7.31 65.85 96.77
C GLU A 373 6.47 65.20 95.66
N ASP A 374 5.26 65.70 95.44
CA ASP A 374 4.37 65.19 94.39
C ASP A 374 4.86 65.55 92.98
N ARG A 375 5.57 66.67 92.86
CA ARG A 375 6.20 67.08 91.60
C ARG A 375 7.37 66.15 91.24
N ALA A 376 8.17 65.73 92.23
CA ALA A 376 9.28 64.81 92.01
C ALA A 376 8.83 63.40 91.55
N LYS A 377 7.73 62.87 92.10
CA LYS A 377 7.21 61.53 91.74
C LYS A 377 6.73 61.42 90.29
N ARG A 378 6.19 62.51 89.72
CA ARG A 378 5.72 62.53 88.33
C ARG A 378 6.87 62.47 87.32
N VAL A 379 7.95 63.18 87.62
CA VAL A 379 9.15 63.19 86.78
C VAL A 379 9.79 61.81 86.72
N GLN A 380 9.80 61.06 87.84
CA GLN A 380 10.32 59.70 87.87
C GLN A 380 9.50 58.73 87.00
N ALA A 381 8.16 58.81 87.06
CA ALA A 381 7.28 57.95 86.27
C ALA A 381 7.42 58.15 84.75
N ASP A 382 7.67 59.39 84.30
CA ASP A 382 7.87 59.69 82.88
C ASP A 382 9.19 59.12 82.34
N VAL A 383 10.23 59.06 83.18
CA VAL A 383 11.52 58.45 82.81
C VAL A 383 11.37 56.94 82.64
N ASP A 384 10.65 56.29 83.56
CA ASP A 384 10.42 54.83 83.51
C ASP A 384 9.52 54.43 82.31
N ALA A 385 8.57 55.27 81.91
CA ALA A 385 7.76 55.02 80.71
C ALA A 385 8.58 55.08 79.42
N ARG A 386 9.57 55.99 79.34
CA ARG A 386 10.45 56.14 78.18
C ARG A 386 11.42 54.96 78.01
N THR A 387 11.94 54.43 79.12
CA THR A 387 12.82 53.25 79.09
C THR A 387 12.06 51.99 78.66
N ALA A 388 10.83 51.79 79.18
CA ALA A 388 9.96 50.68 78.77
C ALA A 388 9.61 50.70 77.28
N ALA A 389 9.34 51.88 76.69
CA ALA A 389 9.02 52.02 75.26
C ALA A 389 10.22 51.66 74.36
N MET A 390 11.44 52.04 74.76
CA MET A 390 12.67 51.68 74.04
C MET A 390 12.92 50.17 74.03
N GLU A 391 12.68 49.48 75.14
CA GLU A 391 12.82 48.02 75.21
C GLU A 391 11.77 47.28 74.37
N ALA A 392 10.52 47.75 74.36
CA ALA A 392 9.46 47.20 73.53
C ALA A 392 9.77 47.34 72.03
N ALA A 393 10.27 48.51 71.60
CA ALA A 393 10.68 48.74 70.21
C ALA A 393 11.84 47.82 69.78
N LYS A 394 12.79 47.54 70.68
CA LYS A 394 13.89 46.60 70.42
C LYS A 394 13.38 45.16 70.24
N ARG A 395 12.43 44.71 71.08
CA ARG A 395 11.80 43.38 70.95
C ARG A 395 11.01 43.24 69.65
N ALA A 396 10.21 44.24 69.29
CA ALA A 396 9.44 44.25 68.05
C ALA A 396 10.33 44.14 66.80
N ARG A 397 11.44 44.89 66.74
CA ARG A 397 12.42 44.79 65.64
C ARG A 397 13.05 43.40 65.54
N GLN A 398 13.29 42.74 66.67
CA GLN A 398 13.85 41.40 66.69
C GLN A 398 12.85 40.35 66.20
N GLU A 399 11.57 40.49 66.57
CA GLU A 399 10.49 39.62 66.07
C GLU A 399 10.25 39.77 64.57
N GLU A 400 10.26 41.00 64.04
CA GLU A 400 10.15 41.26 62.60
C GLU A 400 11.32 40.65 61.80
N SER A 401 12.55 40.77 62.32
CA SER A 401 13.72 40.13 61.71
C SER A 401 13.57 38.61 61.67
N ASN A 402 13.17 38.00 62.79
CA ASN A 402 12.92 36.56 62.88
C ASN A 402 11.81 36.11 61.93
N LYS A 403 10.74 36.90 61.79
CA LYS A 403 9.63 36.62 60.85
C LYS A 403 10.11 36.62 59.41
N ARG A 404 10.90 37.63 59.00
CA ARG A 404 11.50 37.69 57.65
C ARG A 404 12.43 36.51 57.37
N GLN A 405 13.22 36.09 58.35
CA GLN A 405 14.09 34.92 58.22
C GLN A 405 13.28 33.63 58.04
N ARG A 406 12.19 33.44 58.79
CA ARG A 406 11.29 32.28 58.62
C ARG A 406 10.61 32.26 57.25
N GLU A 407 10.05 33.39 56.82
CA GLU A 407 9.41 33.50 55.49
C GLU A 407 10.41 33.24 54.34
N ALA A 408 11.67 33.66 54.49
CA ALA A 408 12.71 33.38 53.51
C ALA A 408 13.05 31.87 53.44
N LEU A 409 13.13 31.19 54.59
CA LEU A 409 13.37 29.74 54.64
C LEU A 409 12.18 28.94 54.07
N GLU A 410 10.95 29.35 54.36
CA GLU A 410 9.75 28.72 53.79
C GLU A 410 9.71 28.84 52.27
N LYS A 411 10.04 30.02 51.73
CA LYS A 411 10.16 30.24 50.28
C LYS A 411 11.24 29.35 49.66
N GLN A 412 12.43 29.28 50.26
CA GLN A 412 13.50 28.39 49.78
C GLN A 412 13.09 26.92 49.79
N HIS A 413 12.38 26.47 50.83
CA HIS A 413 11.87 25.11 50.90
C HIS A 413 10.82 24.82 49.83
N ALA A 414 9.87 25.75 49.61
CA ALA A 414 8.86 25.64 48.56
C ALA A 414 9.49 25.61 47.15
N ASP A 415 10.45 26.48 46.88
CA ASP A 415 11.17 26.53 45.59
C ASP A 415 11.95 25.23 45.35
N ARG A 416 12.59 24.67 46.39
CA ARG A 416 13.28 23.39 46.30
C ARG A 416 12.32 22.24 45.99
N LEU A 417 11.16 22.20 46.62
CA LEU A 417 10.13 21.19 46.32
C LEU A 417 9.60 21.31 44.89
N LEU A 418 9.39 22.54 44.40
CA LEU A 418 8.97 22.79 43.03
C LEU A 418 10.04 22.38 42.02
N ALA A 419 11.31 22.66 42.30
CA ALA A 419 12.43 22.23 41.46
C ALA A 419 12.51 20.70 41.38
N MET A 420 12.43 20.00 42.52
CA MET A 420 12.43 18.53 42.56
C MET A 420 11.23 17.92 41.82
N LYS A 421 10.05 18.55 41.89
CA LYS A 421 8.87 18.10 41.13
C LYS A 421 9.08 18.24 39.63
N LYS A 422 9.57 19.41 39.18
CA LYS A 422 9.88 19.64 37.76
C LYS A 422 10.93 18.67 37.23
N GLU A 423 11.96 18.38 38.03
CA GLU A 423 12.98 17.40 37.67
C GLU A 423 12.38 16.00 37.52
N LYS A 424 11.54 15.55 38.47
CA LYS A 424 10.80 14.29 38.35
C LYS A 424 9.91 14.24 37.12
N ASP A 425 9.15 15.29 36.85
CA ASP A 425 8.28 15.36 35.68
C ASP A 425 9.09 15.32 34.38
N SER A 426 10.24 15.99 34.33
CA SER A 426 11.15 15.94 33.18
C SER A 426 11.79 14.57 32.99
N SER A 427 12.14 13.87 34.07
CA SER A 427 12.64 12.49 34.02
C SER A 427 11.58 11.53 33.51
N LEU A 428 10.35 11.63 34.02
CA LEU A 428 9.22 10.82 33.54
C LEU A 428 8.90 11.07 32.07
N GLN A 429 9.07 12.32 31.61
CA GLN A 429 8.90 12.64 30.20
C GLN A 429 10.02 12.04 29.35
N ALA A 430 11.28 12.15 29.79
CA ALA A 430 12.41 11.53 29.10
C ALA A 430 12.27 9.99 29.03
N ASP A 431 11.77 9.36 30.10
CA ASP A 431 11.51 7.92 30.12
C ASP A 431 10.41 7.53 29.11
N LYS A 432 9.33 8.32 29.01
CA LYS A 432 8.28 8.10 28.00
C LYS A 432 8.81 8.25 26.59
N ASP A 433 9.59 9.29 26.33
CA ASP A 433 10.18 9.55 25.02
C ASP A 433 11.14 8.40 24.64
N TRP A 434 11.94 7.91 25.60
CA TRP A 434 12.80 6.74 25.41
C TRP A 434 12.01 5.44 25.11
N ILE A 435 10.90 5.20 25.80
CA ILE A 435 10.01 4.05 25.52
C ILE A 435 9.42 4.15 24.11
N GLN A 436 9.01 5.35 23.69
CA GLN A 436 8.47 5.56 22.35
C GLN A 436 9.53 5.35 21.27
N ASP A 437 10.75 5.88 21.47
CA ASP A 437 11.87 5.73 20.54
C ASP A 437 12.31 4.27 20.41
N THR A 438 12.36 3.54 21.52
CA THR A 438 12.70 2.11 21.51
C THR A 438 11.63 1.28 20.81
N LEU A 439 10.34 1.54 21.06
CA LEU A 439 9.24 0.88 20.35
C LEU A 439 9.29 1.20 18.84
N ALA A 440 9.53 2.46 18.47
CA ALA A 440 9.67 2.87 17.08
C ALA A 440 10.84 2.16 16.39
N ALA A 441 11.99 2.04 17.07
CA ALA A 441 13.14 1.31 16.57
C ALA A 441 12.86 -0.19 16.39
N GLU A 442 12.13 -0.83 17.31
CA GLU A 442 11.72 -2.24 17.16
C GLU A 442 10.78 -2.45 15.97
N VAL A 443 9.79 -1.56 15.79
CA VAL A 443 8.86 -1.62 14.65
C VAL A 443 9.62 -1.45 13.34
N GLN A 444 10.58 -0.50 13.27
CA GLN A 444 11.42 -0.34 12.08
C GLN A 444 12.31 -1.57 11.83
N ALA A 445 12.86 -2.20 12.86
CA ALA A 445 13.65 -3.42 12.72
C ALA A 445 12.80 -4.58 12.18
N ARG A 446 11.58 -4.77 12.68
CA ARG A 446 10.62 -5.75 12.15
C ARG A 446 10.23 -5.46 10.70
N ALA A 447 10.01 -4.21 10.35
CA ALA A 447 9.72 -3.80 8.97
C ALA A 447 10.89 -4.12 8.02
N LYS A 448 12.14 -3.85 8.44
CA LYS A 448 13.35 -4.22 7.67
C LYS A 448 13.48 -5.73 7.50
N GLN A 449 13.21 -6.52 8.55
CA GLN A 449 13.21 -7.98 8.45
C GLN A 449 12.12 -8.49 7.50
N ALA A 450 10.90 -7.97 7.58
CA ALA A 450 9.80 -8.33 6.69
C ALA A 450 10.13 -7.99 5.22
N ALA A 451 10.73 -6.82 4.97
CA ALA A 451 11.18 -6.42 3.64
C ALA A 451 12.27 -7.36 3.10
N LYS A 452 13.25 -7.75 3.93
CA LYS A 452 14.28 -8.73 3.56
C LYS A 452 13.66 -10.10 3.25
N HIS A 453 12.74 -10.58 4.08
CA HIS A 453 12.03 -11.83 3.83
C HIS A 453 11.22 -11.80 2.53
N ALA A 454 10.58 -10.68 2.20
CA ALA A 454 9.87 -10.51 0.94
C ALA A 454 10.83 -10.57 -0.28
N GLN A 455 11.99 -9.91 -0.18
CA GLN A 455 13.05 -9.98 -1.20
C GLN A 455 13.58 -11.41 -1.36
N ASP A 456 13.91 -12.09 -0.26
CA ASP A 456 14.39 -13.48 -0.29
C ASP A 456 13.34 -14.42 -0.89
N LYS A 457 12.06 -14.22 -0.57
CA LYS A 457 10.94 -14.99 -1.16
C LYS A 457 10.83 -14.74 -2.67
N ALA A 458 10.92 -13.49 -3.11
CA ALA A 458 10.89 -13.14 -4.54
C ALA A 458 12.08 -13.76 -5.28
N TYR A 459 13.28 -13.70 -4.70
CA TYR A 459 14.48 -14.32 -5.25
C TYR A 459 14.34 -15.85 -5.38
N ARG A 460 13.82 -16.53 -4.34
CA ARG A 460 13.56 -17.98 -4.40
C ARG A 460 12.53 -18.34 -5.48
N GLN A 461 11.49 -17.52 -5.66
CA GLN A 461 10.51 -17.72 -6.72
C GLN A 461 11.13 -17.56 -8.11
N GLN A 462 11.97 -16.54 -8.32
CA GLN A 462 12.69 -16.34 -9.57
C GLN A 462 13.63 -17.52 -9.86
N LEU A 463 14.37 -17.99 -8.86
CA LEU A 463 15.24 -19.15 -9.00
C LEU A 463 14.44 -20.42 -9.35
N ALA A 464 13.29 -20.63 -8.70
CA ALA A 464 12.41 -21.76 -9.01
C ALA A 464 11.87 -21.69 -10.45
N GLN A 465 11.48 -20.51 -10.92
CA GLN A 465 11.05 -20.30 -12.30
C GLN A 465 12.19 -20.56 -13.30
N GLN A 466 13.40 -20.10 -12.99
CA GLN A 466 14.59 -20.38 -13.81
C GLN A 466 14.85 -21.89 -13.89
N MET A 467 14.84 -22.60 -12.75
CA MET A 467 15.02 -24.05 -12.74
C MET A 467 13.94 -24.78 -13.53
N LEU A 468 12.67 -24.40 -13.37
CA LEU A 468 11.57 -24.98 -14.16
C LEU A 468 11.74 -24.70 -15.66
N SER A 469 12.19 -23.51 -16.03
CA SER A 469 12.46 -23.18 -17.43
C SER A 469 13.61 -23.99 -18.00
N GLU A 470 14.69 -24.20 -17.22
CA GLU A 470 15.83 -25.02 -17.61
C GLU A 470 15.47 -26.52 -17.66
N GLN A 471 14.63 -27.01 -16.75
CA GLN A 471 14.09 -28.36 -16.80
C GLN A 471 13.23 -28.55 -18.05
N ARG A 472 12.28 -27.63 -18.32
CA ARG A 472 11.49 -27.67 -19.56
C ARG A 472 12.34 -27.60 -20.80
N LYS A 473 13.39 -26.76 -20.82
CA LYS A 473 14.37 -26.76 -21.90
C LYS A 473 14.99 -28.14 -22.04
N ARG A 474 15.55 -28.74 -20.98
CA ARG A 474 16.12 -30.10 -21.03
C ARG A 474 15.14 -31.19 -21.46
N GLU A 475 13.86 -31.08 -21.11
CA GLU A 475 12.81 -32.02 -21.52
C GLU A 475 12.44 -31.85 -23.01
N THR A 476 12.49 -30.62 -23.52
CA THR A 476 12.12 -30.29 -24.91
C THR A 476 13.31 -30.37 -25.87
N THR A 477 14.50 -30.01 -25.43
CA THR A 477 15.78 -30.24 -26.11
C THR A 477 16.25 -31.62 -25.71
N ASP A 478 15.73 -32.62 -26.41
CA ASP A 478 16.15 -34.01 -26.27
C ASP A 478 17.69 -34.09 -26.38
N LYS A 479 18.33 -34.94 -25.56
CA LYS A 479 19.78 -35.23 -25.65
C LYS A 479 20.18 -35.76 -27.04
N TRP A 480 19.19 -36.23 -27.79
CA TRP A 480 19.29 -36.76 -29.14
C TRP A 480 18.72 -35.82 -30.21
N ALA A 481 18.24 -34.62 -29.83
CA ALA A 481 17.84 -33.60 -30.78
C ALA A 481 19.09 -33.02 -31.43
N MET A 482 19.11 -33.06 -32.75
CA MET A 482 20.19 -32.54 -33.58
C MET A 482 20.29 -31.02 -33.40
N ASP A 483 21.47 -30.49 -33.10
CA ASP A 483 21.64 -29.05 -32.88
C ASP A 483 21.33 -28.27 -34.18
N ALA A 484 20.97 -26.99 -34.10
CA ALA A 484 20.57 -26.21 -35.28
C ALA A 484 21.66 -26.20 -36.38
N THR A 485 22.93 -26.26 -35.97
CA THR A 485 24.11 -26.37 -36.85
C THR A 485 24.24 -27.77 -37.48
N GLU A 486 24.00 -28.82 -36.71
CA GLU A 486 24.01 -30.21 -37.17
C GLU A 486 22.82 -30.50 -38.11
N MET A 487 21.66 -29.91 -37.86
CA MET A 487 20.49 -29.95 -38.76
C MET A 487 20.82 -29.34 -40.13
N VAL A 488 21.60 -28.26 -40.14
CA VAL A 488 22.05 -27.60 -41.38
C VAL A 488 23.08 -28.45 -42.12
N LEU A 489 24.05 -29.03 -41.41
CA LEU A 489 25.04 -29.93 -41.99
C LEU A 489 24.39 -31.21 -42.57
N ASN A 490 23.34 -31.71 -41.92
CA ASN A 490 22.60 -32.90 -42.37
C ASN A 490 21.36 -32.57 -43.23
N ALA A 491 21.19 -31.33 -43.66
CA ALA A 491 19.96 -30.84 -44.28
C ALA A 491 19.51 -31.64 -45.51
N GLU A 492 20.44 -32.08 -46.36
CA GLU A 492 20.13 -32.86 -47.55
C GLU A 492 19.62 -34.27 -47.22
N ARG A 493 20.21 -34.92 -46.21
CA ARG A 493 19.80 -36.25 -45.75
C ARG A 493 18.44 -36.18 -45.05
N LEU A 494 18.23 -35.16 -44.23
CA LEU A 494 16.98 -34.91 -43.52
C LEU A 494 15.82 -34.58 -44.48
N ARG A 495 16.05 -33.76 -45.52
CA ARG A 495 15.05 -33.51 -46.58
C ARG A 495 14.68 -34.79 -47.33
N LYS A 496 15.65 -35.66 -47.64
CA LYS A 496 15.38 -36.98 -48.24
C LYS A 496 14.56 -37.88 -47.33
N ALA A 497 14.70 -37.75 -46.01
CA ALA A 497 13.91 -38.47 -45.01
C ALA A 497 12.55 -37.81 -44.71
N GLY A 498 12.20 -36.70 -45.37
CA GLY A 498 10.92 -35.99 -45.18
C GLY A 498 10.88 -35.06 -43.95
N VAL A 499 12.02 -34.81 -43.30
CA VAL A 499 12.10 -33.90 -42.14
C VAL A 499 12.34 -32.47 -42.62
N ALA A 500 11.47 -31.54 -42.21
CA ALA A 500 11.58 -30.12 -42.55
C ALA A 500 12.76 -29.49 -41.79
N VAL A 501 13.77 -29.02 -42.52
CA VAL A 501 14.96 -28.36 -41.97
C VAL A 501 14.89 -26.86 -42.24
N PRO A 502 15.11 -25.99 -41.24
CA PRO A 502 15.14 -24.54 -41.46
C PRO A 502 16.23 -24.17 -42.46
N HIS A 503 15.87 -23.42 -43.51
CA HIS A 503 16.79 -23.02 -44.56
C HIS A 503 17.74 -21.94 -44.03
N THR A 504 19.05 -22.25 -43.96
CA THR A 504 20.08 -21.22 -43.81
C THR A 504 20.25 -20.50 -45.13
N THR A 505 19.66 -19.32 -45.23
CA THR A 505 20.06 -18.33 -46.23
C THR A 505 21.41 -17.76 -45.82
N HIS A 506 22.46 -18.14 -46.55
CA HIS A 506 23.74 -17.44 -46.55
C HIS A 506 23.60 -16.06 -47.20
#